data_AF-B6YUN5-F1
#
_entry.id   AF-B6YUN5-F1
#
_cell.length_a   1.000
_cell.length_b   1.000
_cell.length_c   1.000
_cell.angle_alpha   90.00
_cell.angle_beta   90.00
_cell.angle_gamma   90.00
#
_symmetry.space_group_name_H-M   'P 1'
#
loop_
_entity.id
_entity.type
_entity.pdbx_description
1 polymer ?
#
loop_
_entity_poly.entity_id
_entity_poly.type
_entity_poly.pdbx_seq_one_letter_code
_entity_poly.pdbx_strand_id
1 'polypeptide(L)'
;MRYPFPVGKSDFIQGDEAIARAAILAGCRFYAGYPITPASEIFEAMALYMPLVDGVSIQMEDEIASIAAIIGASWAGAKAMTATSGPGFSLMQENLGYAVMTETPIVVVDVQRSGPSTGQPTLAAQGDIMQAIWGTHGDHSLIVLSPSTVQEAFDMTIRAFNLAEKYRTPVVLLTDAEIAHMRERVYIPVPEEIEIVERKLPATEEEAKYPFGDIHGDGVPPMPIFGRGYRTYVTGLTHDERGRPKTVDAEVHERLIRRIIGKIENNKHDIISYETYALDDAEIAIITTGIVARSAIRAVKLLRERGIKAGLLKLNTIWPFDFDMIEELAERVKKIYVPEMNLGQLYHLVREGADGKAEVELISKIGGEVHTPMEIVEKVVG
;
A
#
# COMPACT_ATOMS: atom_id res chain seq x y z
N MET A 1 6.15 25.90 8.70
CA MET A 1 4.82 25.73 8.07
C MET A 1 3.81 25.54 9.19
N ARG A 2 2.66 26.23 9.17
CA ARG A 2 1.61 26.02 10.18
C ARG A 2 0.68 24.94 9.65
N TYR A 3 0.64 23.78 10.31
CA TYR A 3 -0.24 22.70 9.90
C TYR A 3 -1.70 23.05 10.22
N PRO A 4 -2.66 22.57 9.42
CA PRO A 4 -4.08 22.91 9.59
C PRO A 4 -4.74 22.16 10.77
N PHE A 5 -3.97 21.33 11.47
CA PHE A 5 -4.39 20.55 12.63
C PHE A 5 -3.27 20.54 13.69
N PRO A 6 -3.59 20.20 14.95
CA PRO A 6 -2.59 20.15 16.02
C PRO A 6 -1.57 19.02 15.82
N VAL A 7 -0.31 19.28 16.19
CA VAL A 7 0.82 18.33 16.16
C VAL A 7 1.51 18.28 17.54
N GLY A 8 2.31 17.24 17.80
CA GLY A 8 3.02 17.01 19.06
C GLY A 8 2.13 16.52 20.21
N LYS A 9 0.94 16.01 19.89
CA LYS A 9 -0.01 15.48 20.89
C LYS A 9 -0.92 14.44 20.27
N SER A 10 -1.61 13.69 21.11
CA SER A 10 -2.67 12.80 20.66
C SER A 10 -3.97 13.54 20.36
N ASP A 11 -4.67 13.08 19.33
CA ASP A 11 -6.02 13.49 18.96
C ASP A 11 -6.94 12.26 18.83
N PHE A 12 -8.26 12.44 18.91
CA PHE A 12 -9.23 11.36 18.74
C PHE A 12 -9.96 11.51 17.40
N ILE A 13 -9.44 10.85 16.38
CA ILE A 13 -9.79 11.08 14.98
C ILE A 13 -10.15 9.78 14.26
N GLN A 14 -10.86 9.95 13.15
CA GLN A 14 -11.26 8.86 12.26
C GLN A 14 -10.08 8.39 11.40
N GLY A 15 -10.07 7.12 10.96
CA GLY A 15 -9.08 6.54 10.05
C GLY A 15 -8.81 7.37 8.81
N ASP A 16 -9.85 7.73 8.08
CA ASP A 16 -9.74 8.55 6.87
C ASP A 16 -9.10 9.92 7.14
N GLU A 17 -9.49 10.55 8.25
CA GLU A 17 -8.90 11.81 8.67
C GLU A 17 -7.43 11.63 9.05
N ALA A 18 -7.06 10.52 9.71
CA ALA A 18 -5.69 10.20 10.05
C ALA A 18 -4.82 10.04 8.79
N ILE A 19 -5.32 9.35 7.76
CA ILE A 19 -4.66 9.21 6.45
C ILE A 19 -4.46 10.59 5.80
N ALA A 20 -5.50 11.42 5.75
CA ALA A 20 -5.40 12.77 5.16
C ALA A 20 -4.37 13.65 5.90
N ARG A 21 -4.40 13.66 7.25
CA ARG A 21 -3.44 14.43 8.06
C ARG A 21 -2.00 13.92 7.87
N ALA A 22 -1.81 12.61 7.82
CA ALA A 22 -0.53 11.98 7.55
C ALA A 22 0.02 12.35 6.17
N ALA A 23 -0.82 12.35 5.13
CA ALA A 23 -0.42 12.76 3.79
C ALA A 23 0.05 14.22 3.73
N ILE A 24 -0.64 15.13 4.42
CA ILE A 24 -0.24 16.54 4.51
C ILE A 24 1.14 16.67 5.18
N LEU A 25 1.38 15.91 6.26
CA LEU A 25 2.66 15.84 6.96
C LEU A 25 3.77 15.22 6.09
N ALA A 26 3.45 14.21 5.29
CA ALA A 26 4.36 13.56 4.36
C ALA A 26 4.83 14.45 3.19
N GLY A 27 4.24 15.64 3.06
CA GLY A 27 4.55 16.60 2.01
C GLY A 27 3.65 16.51 0.77
N CYS A 28 2.52 15.80 0.85
CA CYS A 28 1.54 15.76 -0.24
C CYS A 28 1.01 17.16 -0.55
N ARG A 29 1.08 17.56 -1.83
CA ARG A 29 0.62 18.89 -2.31
C ARG A 29 -0.34 18.83 -3.48
N PHE A 30 -0.68 17.63 -3.93
CA PHE A 30 -1.70 17.45 -4.96
C PHE A 30 -2.58 16.24 -4.65
N TYR A 31 -3.88 16.47 -4.57
CA TYR A 31 -4.90 15.44 -4.45
C TYR A 31 -5.89 15.57 -5.59
N ALA A 32 -6.20 14.47 -6.25
CA ALA A 32 -7.29 14.40 -7.21
C ALA A 32 -8.08 13.12 -6.94
N GLY A 33 -9.41 13.22 -6.84
CA GLY A 33 -10.25 12.08 -6.49
C GLY A 33 -11.68 12.22 -7.00
N TYR A 34 -12.38 11.10 -7.00
CA TYR A 34 -13.81 11.00 -7.27
C TYR A 34 -14.50 10.47 -6.01
N PRO A 35 -15.56 11.12 -5.50
CA PRO A 35 -16.20 10.72 -4.24
C PRO A 35 -16.75 9.29 -4.31
N ILE A 36 -16.30 8.42 -3.41
CA ILE A 36 -16.76 7.04 -3.29
C ILE A 36 -16.68 6.59 -1.82
N THR A 37 -17.78 6.10 -1.25
CA THR A 37 -17.77 5.48 0.09
C THR A 37 -16.91 4.22 0.06
N PRO A 38 -16.11 3.91 1.09
CA PRO A 38 -15.86 4.62 2.35
C PRO A 38 -14.62 5.55 2.33
N ALA A 39 -14.23 6.11 1.17
CA ALA A 39 -13.04 6.96 1.04
C ALA A 39 -13.36 8.47 0.95
N SER A 40 -14.64 8.85 1.00
CA SER A 40 -15.09 10.24 0.82
C SER A 40 -14.53 11.18 1.89
N GLU A 41 -14.37 10.72 3.12
CA GLU A 41 -13.84 11.51 4.23
C GLU A 41 -12.37 11.88 4.02
N ILE A 42 -11.59 11.06 3.29
CA ILE A 42 -10.24 11.44 2.84
C ILE A 42 -10.36 12.61 1.86
N PHE A 43 -11.25 12.52 0.87
CA PHE A 43 -11.49 13.60 -0.09
C PHE A 43 -11.84 14.92 0.63
N GLU A 44 -12.81 14.87 1.53
CA GLU A 44 -13.31 16.03 2.27
C GLU A 44 -12.19 16.67 3.12
N ALA A 45 -11.43 15.86 3.84
CA ALA A 45 -10.29 16.32 4.63
C ALA A 45 -9.19 16.94 3.75
N MET A 46 -8.88 16.32 2.60
CA MET A 46 -7.88 16.84 1.66
C MET A 46 -8.35 18.15 1.02
N ALA A 47 -9.63 18.28 0.67
CA ALA A 47 -10.23 19.52 0.17
C ALA A 47 -10.15 20.65 1.22
N LEU A 48 -10.31 20.33 2.51
CA LEU A 48 -10.19 21.28 3.60
C LEU A 48 -8.72 21.68 3.88
N TYR A 49 -7.80 20.72 3.88
CA TYR A 49 -6.41 20.93 4.32
C TYR A 49 -5.47 21.43 3.22
N MET A 50 -5.65 21.02 1.96
CA MET A 50 -4.74 21.37 0.86
C MET A 50 -4.52 22.88 0.68
N PRO A 51 -5.57 23.73 0.66
CA PRO A 51 -5.38 25.19 0.50
C PRO A 51 -4.59 25.83 1.65
N LEU A 52 -4.54 25.19 2.83
CA LEU A 52 -3.85 25.69 4.01
C LEU A 52 -2.34 25.37 4.02
N VAL A 53 -1.88 24.53 3.08
CA VAL A 53 -0.48 24.12 2.93
C VAL A 53 0.07 24.37 1.53
N ASP A 54 -0.52 25.32 0.80
CA ASP A 54 -0.18 25.66 -0.59
C ASP A 54 -0.29 24.46 -1.56
N GLY A 55 -1.19 23.52 -1.25
CA GLY A 55 -1.52 22.38 -2.08
C GLY A 55 -2.85 22.55 -2.82
N VAL A 56 -3.15 21.58 -3.68
CA VAL A 56 -4.35 21.58 -4.51
C VAL A 56 -5.12 20.29 -4.29
N SER A 57 -6.44 20.40 -4.09
CA SER A 57 -7.38 19.28 -4.10
C SER A 57 -8.40 19.50 -5.21
N ILE A 58 -8.62 18.51 -6.08
CA ILE A 58 -9.53 18.59 -7.22
C ILE A 58 -10.49 17.40 -7.21
N GLN A 59 -11.79 17.68 -7.33
CA GLN A 59 -12.76 16.66 -7.70
C GLN A 59 -12.67 16.42 -9.20
N MET A 60 -12.31 15.21 -9.59
CA MET A 60 -12.31 14.81 -10.99
C MET A 60 -13.67 14.23 -11.39
N GLU A 61 -13.87 14.06 -12.69
CA GLU A 61 -15.09 13.51 -13.28
C GLU A 61 -15.27 12.01 -13.03
N ASP A 62 -14.18 11.27 -12.84
CA ASP A 62 -14.13 9.84 -12.52
C ASP A 62 -12.77 9.43 -11.92
N GLU A 63 -12.62 8.16 -11.56
CA GLU A 63 -11.37 7.59 -11.04
C GLU A 63 -10.25 7.50 -12.07
N ILE A 64 -10.56 7.40 -13.38
CA ILE A 64 -9.56 7.37 -14.46
C ILE A 64 -8.85 8.73 -14.52
N ALA A 65 -9.63 9.81 -14.54
CA ALA A 65 -9.14 11.18 -14.51
C ALA A 65 -8.41 11.50 -13.20
N SER A 66 -8.89 10.97 -12.07
CA SER A 66 -8.23 11.10 -10.76
C SER A 66 -6.80 10.58 -10.77
N ILE A 67 -6.58 9.32 -11.17
CA ILE A 67 -5.23 8.77 -11.19
C ILE A 67 -4.35 9.41 -12.29
N ALA A 68 -4.91 9.76 -13.45
CA ALA A 68 -4.18 10.44 -14.51
C ALA A 68 -3.66 11.82 -14.04
N ALA A 69 -4.48 12.57 -13.30
CA ALA A 69 -4.12 13.87 -12.76
C ALA A 69 -2.96 13.77 -11.74
N ILE A 70 -2.99 12.80 -10.83
CA ILE A 70 -1.91 12.66 -9.83
C ILE A 70 -0.59 12.19 -10.46
N ILE A 71 -0.65 11.38 -11.53
CA ILE A 71 0.55 11.00 -12.31
C ILE A 71 1.16 12.24 -12.95
N GLY A 72 0.34 13.09 -13.58
CA GLY A 72 0.79 14.36 -14.16
C GLY A 72 1.38 15.31 -13.12
N ALA A 73 0.71 15.46 -11.97
CA ALA A 73 1.19 16.28 -10.86
C ALA A 73 2.53 15.77 -10.29
N SER A 74 2.70 14.44 -10.24
CA SER A 74 3.97 13.84 -9.83
C SER A 74 5.10 14.19 -10.81
N TRP A 75 4.90 14.11 -12.12
CA TRP A 75 5.90 14.58 -13.09
C TRP A 75 6.16 16.10 -13.05
N ALA A 76 5.20 16.88 -12.57
CA ALA A 76 5.37 18.30 -12.26
C ALA A 76 6.09 18.56 -10.91
N GLY A 77 6.45 17.50 -10.17
CA GLY A 77 7.28 17.56 -8.96
C GLY A 77 6.50 17.55 -7.65
N ALA A 78 5.18 17.35 -7.66
CA ALA A 78 4.41 17.21 -6.43
C ALA A 78 4.45 15.78 -5.89
N LYS A 79 4.46 15.63 -4.56
CA LYS A 79 3.97 14.39 -3.94
C LYS A 79 2.45 14.39 -4.08
N ALA A 80 1.92 13.37 -4.75
CA ALA A 80 0.52 13.34 -5.16
C ALA A 80 -0.16 12.04 -4.73
N MET A 81 -1.45 12.13 -4.42
CA MET A 81 -2.24 10.97 -4.03
C MET A 81 -3.69 11.04 -4.47
N THR A 82 -4.34 9.88 -4.50
CA THR A 82 -5.79 9.73 -4.61
C THR A 82 -6.29 8.73 -3.57
N ALA A 83 -7.59 8.74 -3.29
CA ALA A 83 -8.25 7.75 -2.46
C ALA A 83 -9.50 7.23 -3.18
N THR A 84 -9.76 5.92 -3.05
CA THR A 84 -10.83 5.22 -3.74
C THR A 84 -11.23 3.96 -2.97
N SER A 85 -12.07 3.12 -3.58
CA SER A 85 -12.42 1.77 -3.13
C SER A 85 -12.45 0.82 -4.33
N GLY A 86 -12.60 -0.49 -4.13
CA GLY A 86 -12.52 -1.53 -5.17
C GLY A 86 -13.08 -1.20 -6.57
N PRO A 87 -14.29 -0.63 -6.72
CA PRO A 87 -14.80 -0.24 -8.04
C PRO A 87 -13.96 0.83 -8.74
N GLY A 88 -13.59 1.88 -8.02
CA GLY A 88 -12.76 2.94 -8.54
C GLY A 88 -11.32 2.49 -8.74
N PHE A 89 -10.81 1.63 -7.85
CA PHE A 89 -9.51 1.00 -8.01
C PHE A 89 -9.44 0.12 -9.28
N SER A 90 -10.55 -0.53 -9.65
CA SER A 90 -10.68 -1.25 -10.93
C SER A 90 -10.53 -0.32 -12.14
N LEU A 91 -11.10 0.88 -12.09
CA LEU A 91 -10.98 1.88 -13.16
C LEU A 91 -9.56 2.46 -13.25
N MET A 92 -8.83 2.51 -12.13
CA MET A 92 -7.48 3.04 -12.08
C MET A 92 -6.40 2.09 -12.65
N GLN A 93 -6.71 0.80 -12.87
CA GLN A 93 -5.68 -0.22 -13.17
C GLN A 93 -4.82 0.07 -14.40
N GLU A 94 -5.38 0.63 -15.47
CA GLU A 94 -4.61 0.99 -16.68
C GLU A 94 -3.56 2.06 -16.36
N ASN A 95 -3.98 3.12 -15.66
CA ASN A 95 -3.09 4.21 -15.27
C ASN A 95 -2.13 3.80 -14.14
N LEU A 96 -2.49 2.85 -13.28
CA LEU A 96 -1.57 2.27 -12.30
C LEU A 96 -0.41 1.56 -13.01
N GLY A 97 -0.72 0.76 -14.05
CA GLY A 97 0.30 0.16 -14.92
C GLY A 97 1.14 1.21 -15.65
N TYR A 98 0.51 2.28 -16.15
CA TYR A 98 1.24 3.42 -16.72
C TYR A 98 2.19 4.09 -15.71
N ALA A 99 1.77 4.26 -14.46
CA ALA A 99 2.60 4.82 -13.39
C ALA A 99 3.78 3.91 -13.04
N VAL A 100 3.61 2.59 -13.04
CA VAL A 100 4.73 1.63 -12.90
C VAL A 100 5.68 1.76 -14.09
N MET A 101 5.18 1.73 -15.32
CA MET A 101 5.99 1.79 -16.55
C MET A 101 6.79 3.09 -16.65
N THR A 102 6.20 4.19 -16.19
CA THR A 102 6.84 5.51 -16.16
C THR A 102 7.59 5.80 -14.86
N GLU A 103 7.65 4.83 -13.94
CA GLU A 103 8.32 4.98 -12.64
C GLU A 103 7.90 6.27 -11.91
N THR A 104 6.59 6.50 -11.89
CA THR A 104 5.98 7.69 -11.32
C THR A 104 5.61 7.43 -9.85
N PRO A 105 6.20 8.17 -8.89
CA PRO A 105 5.84 8.03 -7.49
C PRO A 105 4.47 8.65 -7.21
N ILE A 106 3.52 7.83 -6.77
CA ILE A 106 2.18 8.23 -6.34
C ILE A 106 1.71 7.33 -5.19
N VAL A 107 0.81 7.85 -4.36
CA VAL A 107 0.11 7.04 -3.35
C VAL A 107 -1.35 6.87 -3.74
N VAL A 108 -1.83 5.63 -3.75
CA VAL A 108 -3.25 5.30 -3.98
C VAL A 108 -3.78 4.65 -2.72
N VAL A 109 -4.78 5.26 -2.08
CA VAL A 109 -5.45 4.65 -0.94
C VAL A 109 -6.65 3.87 -1.46
N ASP A 110 -6.65 2.56 -1.26
CA ASP A 110 -7.81 1.71 -1.52
C ASP A 110 -8.45 1.37 -0.17
N VAL A 111 -9.59 2.01 0.10
CA VAL A 111 -10.40 1.72 1.28
C VAL A 111 -11.37 0.61 0.93
N GLN A 112 -10.95 -0.61 1.19
CA GLN A 112 -11.67 -1.81 0.75
C GLN A 112 -13.07 -1.87 1.37
N ARG A 113 -14.03 -2.24 0.51
CA ARG A 113 -15.42 -2.52 0.90
C ARG A 113 -15.89 -3.80 0.23
N SER A 114 -16.99 -4.35 0.72
CA SER A 114 -17.55 -5.60 0.20
C SER A 114 -17.90 -5.47 -1.28
N GLY A 115 -17.25 -6.27 -2.13
CA GLY A 115 -17.55 -6.48 -3.55
C GLY A 115 -18.28 -7.80 -3.83
N PRO A 116 -18.34 -8.27 -5.09
CA PRO A 116 -17.83 -7.65 -6.32
C PRO A 116 -18.76 -6.54 -6.85
N SER A 117 -18.30 -5.80 -7.87
CA SER A 117 -19.04 -4.68 -8.48
C SER A 117 -19.42 -3.63 -7.42
N THR A 118 -20.63 -3.07 -7.43
CA THR A 118 -21.09 -2.15 -6.37
C THR A 118 -21.02 -2.77 -4.98
N GLY A 119 -21.26 -4.08 -4.90
CA GLY A 119 -21.23 -4.86 -3.67
C GLY A 119 -22.09 -4.30 -2.54
N GLN A 120 -21.54 -4.21 -1.32
CA GLN A 120 -22.19 -3.61 -0.15
C GLN A 120 -21.37 -2.35 0.25
N PRO A 121 -21.71 -1.16 -0.28
CA PRO A 121 -20.88 0.04 -0.16
C PRO A 121 -20.52 0.49 1.25
N THR A 122 -21.35 0.14 2.23
CA THR A 122 -21.21 0.57 3.62
C THR A 122 -20.61 -0.52 4.53
N LEU A 123 -20.20 -1.65 3.97
CA LEU A 123 -19.68 -2.77 4.72
C LEU A 123 -18.25 -3.10 4.31
N ALA A 124 -17.41 -3.39 5.30
CA ALA A 124 -16.00 -3.68 5.07
C ALA A 124 -15.77 -5.02 4.38
N ALA A 125 -14.65 -5.12 3.68
CA ALA A 125 -14.08 -6.38 3.23
C ALA A 125 -12.57 -6.21 3.06
N GLN A 126 -11.88 -7.32 2.82
CA GLN A 126 -10.46 -7.30 2.46
C GLN A 126 -10.26 -8.08 1.16
N GLY A 127 -11.12 -7.81 0.18
CA GLY A 127 -11.26 -8.59 -1.05
C GLY A 127 -10.45 -8.08 -2.23
N ASP A 128 -9.63 -7.04 -2.05
CA ASP A 128 -8.93 -6.37 -3.16
C ASP A 128 -7.41 -6.66 -3.15
N ILE A 129 -6.93 -7.55 -2.26
CA ILE A 129 -5.51 -7.96 -2.16
C ILE A 129 -4.94 -8.38 -3.52
N MET A 130 -5.61 -9.30 -4.22
CA MET A 130 -5.12 -9.78 -5.52
C MET A 130 -5.24 -8.73 -6.61
N GLN A 131 -6.22 -7.82 -6.53
CA GLN A 131 -6.31 -6.70 -7.45
C GLN A 131 -5.18 -5.70 -7.22
N ALA A 132 -4.79 -5.48 -5.97
CA ALA A 132 -3.67 -4.60 -5.62
C ALA A 132 -2.33 -5.15 -6.12
N ILE A 133 -2.16 -6.48 -6.13
CA ILE A 133 -0.92 -7.13 -6.58
C ILE A 133 -0.89 -7.34 -8.10
N TRP A 134 -2.00 -7.78 -8.69
CA TRP A 134 -2.05 -8.32 -10.06
C TRP A 134 -3.08 -7.64 -10.98
N GLY A 135 -3.72 -6.56 -10.53
CA GLY A 135 -4.89 -6.00 -11.24
C GLY A 135 -4.57 -5.35 -12.59
N THR A 136 -3.34 -4.89 -12.81
CA THR A 136 -2.91 -4.30 -14.08
C THR A 136 -2.21 -5.32 -14.98
N HIS A 137 -2.13 -5.01 -16.27
CA HIS A 137 -1.63 -5.93 -17.29
C HIS A 137 -0.09 -5.88 -17.42
N GLY A 138 0.50 -7.00 -17.83
CA GLY A 138 1.96 -7.14 -18.02
C GLY A 138 2.72 -7.41 -16.73
N ASP A 139 4.00 -7.74 -16.83
CA ASP A 139 4.86 -7.98 -15.67
C ASP A 139 5.16 -6.66 -14.94
N HIS A 140 4.83 -6.60 -13.66
CA HIS A 140 4.99 -5.41 -12.84
C HIS A 140 5.27 -5.80 -11.38
N SER A 141 5.84 -4.85 -10.63
CA SER A 141 5.89 -4.92 -9.17
C SER A 141 5.68 -3.50 -8.62
N LEU A 142 4.90 -3.41 -7.56
CA LEU A 142 4.58 -2.17 -6.84
C LEU A 142 4.70 -2.42 -5.34
N ILE A 143 4.24 -1.51 -4.49
CA ILE A 143 4.26 -1.74 -3.04
C ILE A 143 2.83 -1.66 -2.50
N VAL A 144 2.43 -2.63 -1.68
CA VAL A 144 1.13 -2.65 -1.01
C VAL A 144 1.33 -2.73 0.50
N LEU A 145 0.87 -1.72 1.22
CA LEU A 145 0.88 -1.66 2.68
C LEU A 145 -0.54 -1.87 3.23
N SER A 146 -0.70 -2.48 4.39
CA SER A 146 -2.02 -2.73 4.99
C SER A 146 -2.03 -2.46 6.50
N PRO A 147 -2.66 -1.36 6.96
CA PRO A 147 -2.70 -0.99 8.37
C PRO A 147 -3.79 -1.74 9.14
N SER A 148 -3.52 -2.09 10.40
CA SER A 148 -4.48 -2.77 11.31
C SER A 148 -5.09 -1.86 12.39
N THR A 149 -4.67 -0.59 12.46
CA THR A 149 -5.18 0.41 13.41
C THR A 149 -5.23 1.80 12.76
N VAL A 150 -5.92 2.76 13.37
CA VAL A 150 -5.95 4.16 12.88
C VAL A 150 -4.55 4.80 13.03
N GLN A 151 -3.81 4.45 14.09
CA GLN A 151 -2.42 4.89 14.26
C GLN A 151 -1.52 4.33 13.15
N GLU A 152 -1.65 3.03 12.85
CA GLU A 152 -0.92 2.42 11.73
C GLU A 152 -1.31 3.02 10.38
N ALA A 153 -2.58 3.36 10.15
CA ALA A 153 -3.00 4.02 8.92
C ALA A 153 -2.31 5.38 8.75
N PHE A 154 -2.16 6.14 9.84
CA PHE A 154 -1.40 7.38 9.87
C PHE A 154 0.09 7.13 9.53
N ASP A 155 0.74 6.24 10.28
CA ASP A 155 2.19 5.99 10.15
C ASP A 155 2.54 5.39 8.79
N MET A 156 1.73 4.45 8.30
CA MET A 156 1.90 3.81 7.00
C MET A 156 1.60 4.75 5.83
N THR A 157 0.77 5.78 6.01
CA THR A 157 0.58 6.80 4.96
C THR A 157 1.88 7.59 4.75
N ILE A 158 2.55 8.01 5.82
CA ILE A 158 3.86 8.68 5.72
C ILE A 158 4.87 7.73 5.07
N ARG A 159 4.91 6.48 5.52
CA ARG A 159 5.76 5.45 4.95
C ARG A 159 5.48 5.21 3.47
N ALA A 160 4.21 5.24 3.05
CA ALA A 160 3.82 5.05 1.66
C ALA A 160 4.40 6.16 0.77
N PHE A 161 4.33 7.43 1.19
CA PHE A 161 5.00 8.51 0.45
C PHE A 161 6.51 8.33 0.41
N ASN A 162 7.14 7.97 1.53
CA ASN A 162 8.58 7.75 1.56
C ASN A 162 9.02 6.63 0.62
N LEU A 163 8.30 5.50 0.61
CA LEU A 163 8.58 4.37 -0.28
C LEU A 163 8.31 4.72 -1.76
N ALA A 164 7.22 5.44 -2.05
CA ALA A 164 6.91 5.88 -3.39
C ALA A 164 8.03 6.76 -3.95
N GLU A 165 8.47 7.75 -3.19
CA GLU A 165 9.55 8.67 -3.55
C GLU A 165 10.92 7.98 -3.64
N LYS A 166 11.25 7.10 -2.68
CA LYS A 166 12.51 6.35 -2.63
C LYS A 166 12.67 5.42 -3.82
N TYR A 167 11.61 4.68 -4.16
CA TYR A 167 11.65 3.64 -5.20
C TYR A 167 11.03 4.09 -6.53
N ARG A 168 10.56 5.34 -6.65
CA ARG A 168 9.89 5.85 -7.87
C ARG A 168 8.86 4.88 -8.41
N THR A 169 7.88 4.54 -7.58
CA THR A 169 6.85 3.55 -7.90
C THR A 169 5.52 3.92 -7.25
N PRO A 170 4.37 3.45 -7.77
CA PRO A 170 3.11 3.52 -7.05
C PRO A 170 3.16 2.73 -5.74
N VAL A 171 2.62 3.31 -4.67
CA VAL A 171 2.37 2.61 -3.40
C VAL A 171 0.87 2.61 -3.14
N VAL A 172 0.31 1.42 -2.91
CA VAL A 172 -1.08 1.22 -2.50
C VAL A 172 -1.13 1.13 -0.97
N LEU A 173 -1.90 2.01 -0.35
CA LEU A 173 -2.30 1.86 1.05
C LEU A 173 -3.65 1.13 1.07
N LEU A 174 -3.60 -0.18 1.34
CA LEU A 174 -4.73 -1.09 1.30
C LEU A 174 -5.34 -1.23 2.71
N THR A 175 -6.22 -0.29 3.03
CA THR A 175 -6.98 -0.27 4.28
C THR A 175 -8.38 -0.87 4.06
N ASP A 176 -9.26 -0.84 5.05
CA ASP A 176 -10.63 -1.33 4.96
C ASP A 176 -11.63 -0.36 5.61
N ALA A 177 -12.91 -0.51 5.27
CA ALA A 177 -13.96 0.38 5.74
C ALA A 177 -14.08 0.47 7.27
N GLU A 178 -13.69 -0.59 8.01
CA GLU A 178 -13.69 -0.55 9.48
C GLU A 178 -12.59 0.39 9.98
N ILE A 179 -11.35 0.22 9.53
CA ILE A 179 -10.24 1.09 9.94
C ILE A 179 -10.50 2.53 9.52
N ALA A 180 -10.98 2.75 8.30
CA ALA A 180 -11.30 4.06 7.76
C ALA A 180 -12.32 4.82 8.61
N HIS A 181 -13.43 4.18 8.99
CA HIS A 181 -14.50 4.84 9.75
C HIS A 181 -14.33 4.76 11.28
N MET A 182 -13.45 3.91 11.80
CA MET A 182 -13.16 3.81 13.23
C MET A 182 -12.48 5.09 13.74
N ARG A 183 -12.80 5.48 14.98
CA ARG A 183 -12.10 6.56 15.70
C ARG A 183 -11.24 5.99 16.81
N GLU A 184 -9.97 6.39 16.82
CA GLU A 184 -9.02 6.01 17.87
C GLU A 184 -8.19 7.21 18.31
N ARG A 185 -7.47 7.03 19.42
CA ARG A 185 -6.44 7.98 19.83
C ARG A 185 -5.23 7.79 18.90
N VAL A 186 -4.87 8.84 18.17
CA VAL A 186 -3.69 8.88 17.28
C VAL A 186 -2.72 9.91 17.83
N TYR A 187 -1.46 9.53 18.04
CA TYR A 187 -0.38 10.49 18.26
C TYR A 187 0.03 11.10 16.93
N ILE A 188 -0.07 12.43 16.84
CA ILE A 188 0.35 13.18 15.65
C ILE A 188 1.72 13.80 15.98
N PRO A 189 2.83 13.29 15.42
CA PRO A 189 4.17 13.79 15.69
C PRO A 189 4.33 15.25 15.23
N VAL A 190 5.30 15.94 15.83
CA VAL A 190 5.79 17.20 15.25
C VAL A 190 6.59 16.90 13.99
N PRO A 191 6.65 17.81 13.00
CA PRO A 191 7.34 17.55 11.72
C PRO A 191 8.79 17.12 11.87
N GLU A 192 9.48 17.60 12.90
CA GLU A 192 10.88 17.26 13.18
C GLU A 192 11.07 15.80 13.62
N GLU A 193 10.01 15.13 14.07
CA GLU A 193 10.01 13.70 14.42
C GLU A 193 9.70 12.81 13.20
N ILE A 194 9.37 13.40 12.04
CA ILE A 194 8.96 12.67 10.85
C ILE A 194 10.11 12.62 9.86
N GLU A 195 10.52 11.40 9.49
CA GLU A 195 11.40 11.20 8.35
C GLU A 195 10.62 11.44 7.05
N ILE A 196 11.12 12.34 6.21
CA ILE A 196 10.56 12.63 4.90
C ILE A 196 11.62 12.30 3.85
N VAL A 197 11.30 11.36 2.97
CA VAL A 197 12.13 11.01 1.82
C VAL A 197 11.65 11.81 0.61
N GLU A 198 12.59 12.44 -0.06
CA GLU A 198 12.38 13.12 -1.34
C GLU A 198 12.88 12.23 -2.48
N ARG A 199 12.19 12.25 -3.63
CA ARG A 199 12.67 11.55 -4.82
C ARG A 199 14.06 12.04 -5.23
N LYS A 200 14.82 11.12 -5.82
CA LYS A 200 16.11 11.43 -6.42
C LYS A 200 15.94 12.40 -7.60
N LEU A 201 16.59 13.55 -7.54
CA LEU A 201 16.64 14.52 -8.63
C LEU A 201 17.97 14.42 -9.41
N PRO A 202 17.99 14.76 -10.71
CA PRO A 202 19.25 14.82 -11.45
C PRO A 202 20.14 15.93 -10.90
N ALA A 203 21.39 15.61 -10.57
CA ALA A 203 22.38 16.57 -10.10
C ALA A 203 22.97 17.43 -11.24
N THR A 204 22.88 16.94 -12.48
CA THR A 204 23.39 17.63 -13.68
C THR A 204 22.42 17.50 -14.86
N GLU A 205 22.59 18.35 -15.87
CA GLU A 205 21.86 18.23 -17.14
C GLU A 205 22.14 16.92 -17.88
N GLU A 206 23.34 16.33 -17.70
CA GLU A 206 23.68 15.04 -18.30
C GLU A 206 22.89 13.90 -17.67
N GLU A 207 22.78 13.88 -16.34
CA GLU A 207 21.94 12.89 -15.65
C GLU A 207 20.47 13.00 -16.08
N ALA A 208 19.97 14.23 -16.27
CA ALA A 208 18.60 14.47 -16.68
C ALA A 208 18.25 13.92 -18.08
N LYS A 209 19.25 13.57 -18.90
CA LYS A 209 19.04 12.92 -20.21
C LYS A 209 18.65 11.44 -20.10
N TYR A 210 18.82 10.83 -18.93
CA TYR A 210 18.57 9.40 -18.68
C TYR A 210 17.53 9.17 -17.57
N PRO A 211 16.29 9.69 -17.70
CA PRO A 211 15.25 9.60 -16.68
C PRO A 211 14.80 8.17 -16.32
N PHE A 212 15.17 7.18 -17.13
CA PHE A 212 14.85 5.75 -16.95
C PHE A 212 16.11 4.87 -16.96
N GLY A 213 17.30 5.49 -16.91
CA GLY A 213 18.59 4.79 -16.90
C GLY A 213 19.16 4.67 -15.49
N ASP A 214 19.64 3.47 -15.13
CA ASP A 214 20.27 3.22 -13.83
C ASP A 214 21.72 3.71 -13.81
N ILE A 215 21.89 5.03 -13.84
CA ILE A 215 23.22 5.67 -13.89
C ILE A 215 23.98 5.57 -12.54
N HIS A 216 23.29 5.24 -11.45
CA HIS A 216 23.86 5.15 -10.11
C HIS A 216 24.03 3.70 -9.62
N GLY A 217 23.44 2.72 -10.32
CA GLY A 217 23.55 1.30 -10.02
C GLY A 217 22.66 0.82 -8.86
N ASP A 218 21.68 1.64 -8.45
CA ASP A 218 20.73 1.31 -7.38
C ASP A 218 19.32 0.99 -7.89
N GLY A 219 19.16 0.91 -9.22
CA GLY A 219 17.90 0.62 -9.88
C GLY A 219 16.91 1.77 -9.93
N VAL A 220 17.18 2.91 -9.27
CA VAL A 220 16.30 4.08 -9.17
C VAL A 220 16.90 5.28 -9.92
N PRO A 221 16.51 5.53 -11.17
CA PRO A 221 17.00 6.66 -11.95
C PRO A 221 16.58 8.00 -11.33
N PRO A 222 17.39 9.06 -11.45
CA PRO A 222 16.94 10.40 -11.08
C PRO A 222 15.72 10.82 -11.91
N MET A 223 14.78 11.54 -11.29
CA MET A 223 13.54 11.99 -11.91
C MET A 223 13.60 13.48 -12.25
N PRO A 224 13.74 13.86 -13.53
CA PRO A 224 13.62 15.26 -13.94
C PRO A 224 12.19 15.77 -13.73
N ILE A 225 12.06 17.03 -13.30
CA ILE A 225 10.77 17.67 -13.06
C ILE A 225 10.39 18.51 -14.28
N PHE A 226 9.15 18.34 -14.77
CA PHE A 226 8.60 19.16 -15.84
C PHE A 226 8.56 20.65 -15.44
N GLY A 227 8.83 21.53 -16.41
CA GLY A 227 8.89 22.97 -16.17
C GLY A 227 10.20 23.47 -15.58
N ARG A 228 11.16 22.59 -15.23
CA ARG A 228 12.51 22.99 -14.75
C ARG A 228 13.60 23.02 -15.84
N GLY A 229 13.20 23.15 -17.11
CA GLY A 229 14.13 23.27 -18.25
C GLY A 229 14.60 21.96 -18.86
N TYR A 230 14.28 20.80 -18.26
CA TYR A 230 14.59 19.49 -18.81
C TYR A 230 13.66 19.14 -19.99
N ARG A 231 14.21 18.42 -20.97
CA ARG A 231 13.47 17.90 -22.13
C ARG A 231 13.26 16.40 -21.98
N THR A 232 12.38 16.06 -21.04
CA THR A 232 12.07 14.67 -20.69
C THR A 232 10.85 14.19 -21.46
N TYR A 233 10.98 13.03 -22.09
CA TYR A 233 9.89 12.37 -22.79
C TYR A 233 9.46 11.14 -22.01
N VAL A 234 8.16 11.04 -21.70
CA VAL A 234 7.56 10.01 -20.85
C VAL A 234 6.52 9.27 -21.68
N THR A 235 6.53 7.94 -21.64
CA THR A 235 5.66 7.10 -22.47
C THR A 235 5.37 5.77 -21.78
N GLY A 236 4.20 5.20 -22.05
CA GLY A 236 3.81 3.86 -21.60
C GLY A 236 4.33 2.76 -22.51
N LEU A 237 4.95 3.12 -23.64
CA LEU A 237 5.60 2.16 -24.53
C LEU A 237 6.91 1.68 -23.92
N THR A 238 7.36 0.47 -24.28
CA THR A 238 8.76 0.06 -24.10
C THR A 238 9.68 1.17 -24.58
N HIS A 239 10.61 1.60 -23.72
CA HIS A 239 11.49 2.71 -23.99
C HIS A 239 12.93 2.45 -23.55
N ASP A 240 13.88 3.12 -24.20
CA ASP A 240 15.26 3.15 -23.72
C ASP A 240 15.42 4.07 -22.49
N GLU A 241 16.63 4.12 -21.94
CA GLU A 241 16.98 4.91 -20.74
C GLU A 241 16.69 6.41 -20.88
N ARG A 242 16.53 6.91 -22.11
CA ARG A 242 16.19 8.30 -22.44
C ARG A 242 14.69 8.52 -22.60
N GLY A 243 13.88 7.49 -22.42
CA GLY A 243 12.42 7.48 -22.62
C GLY A 243 12.00 7.27 -24.07
N ARG A 244 12.93 7.05 -25.01
CA ARG A 244 12.58 6.96 -26.43
C ARG A 244 11.94 5.60 -26.73
N PRO A 245 10.83 5.54 -27.47
CA PRO A 245 10.16 4.26 -27.77
C PRO A 245 11.07 3.26 -28.50
N LYS A 246 11.04 2.01 -28.05
CA LYS A 246 11.75 0.84 -28.56
C LYS A 246 10.83 -0.38 -28.60
N THR A 247 9.67 -0.21 -29.22
CA THR A 247 8.52 -1.14 -29.11
C THR A 247 8.73 -2.54 -29.67
N VAL A 248 9.76 -2.76 -30.49
CA VAL A 248 10.07 -4.05 -31.13
C VAL A 248 11.42 -4.63 -30.68
N ASP A 249 12.10 -3.97 -29.74
CA ASP A 249 13.42 -4.37 -29.27
C ASP A 249 13.29 -5.20 -27.98
N ALA A 250 13.52 -6.51 -28.11
CA ALA A 250 13.37 -7.45 -27.01
C ALA A 250 14.39 -7.22 -25.89
N GLU A 251 15.63 -6.85 -26.21
CA GLU A 251 16.68 -6.64 -25.21
C GLU A 251 16.43 -5.37 -24.40
N VAL A 252 15.92 -4.31 -25.04
CA VAL A 252 15.50 -3.10 -24.34
C VAL A 252 14.32 -3.39 -23.43
N HIS A 253 13.32 -4.14 -23.90
CA HIS A 253 12.16 -4.51 -23.08
C HIS A 253 12.57 -5.34 -21.86
N GLU A 254 13.36 -6.40 -22.05
CA GLU A 254 13.82 -7.25 -20.97
C GLU A 254 14.60 -6.45 -19.93
N ARG A 255 15.56 -5.63 -20.35
CA ARG A 255 16.36 -4.80 -19.42
C ARG A 255 15.49 -3.81 -18.65
N LEU A 256 14.55 -3.14 -19.32
CA LEU A 256 13.66 -2.16 -18.71
C LEU A 256 12.78 -2.82 -17.64
N ILE A 257 12.06 -3.88 -18.01
CA ILE A 257 11.09 -4.53 -17.11
C ILE A 257 11.79 -5.24 -15.94
N ARG A 258 12.89 -5.96 -16.20
CA ARG A 258 13.67 -6.59 -15.11
C ARG A 258 14.21 -5.56 -14.13
N ARG A 259 14.63 -4.38 -14.58
CA ARG A 259 15.06 -3.30 -13.69
C ARG A 259 13.89 -2.76 -12.86
N ILE A 260 12.74 -2.46 -13.50
CA ILE A 260 11.57 -1.92 -12.80
C ILE A 260 11.09 -2.90 -11.72
N ILE A 261 11.02 -4.20 -12.02
CA ILE A 261 10.65 -5.24 -11.05
C ILE A 261 11.74 -5.40 -9.99
N GLY A 262 13.00 -5.54 -10.41
CA GLY A 262 14.15 -5.71 -9.53
C GLY A 262 14.33 -4.57 -8.52
N LYS A 263 13.93 -3.35 -8.88
CA LYS A 263 13.91 -2.18 -7.98
C LYS A 263 13.10 -2.44 -6.71
N ILE A 264 12.05 -3.24 -6.79
CA ILE A 264 11.20 -3.62 -5.65
C ILE A 264 11.67 -4.95 -5.07
N GLU A 265 11.81 -5.99 -5.90
CA GLU A 265 12.11 -7.35 -5.46
C GLU A 265 13.51 -7.47 -4.80
N ASN A 266 14.51 -6.70 -5.26
CA ASN A 266 15.85 -6.74 -4.67
C ASN A 266 15.95 -5.94 -3.36
N ASN A 267 14.93 -5.13 -3.04
CA ASN A 267 14.89 -4.25 -1.87
C ASN A 267 13.82 -4.68 -0.84
N LYS A 268 13.38 -5.94 -0.88
CA LYS A 268 12.39 -6.50 0.05
C LYS A 268 12.72 -6.24 1.52
N HIS A 269 13.98 -6.38 1.92
CA HIS A 269 14.41 -6.18 3.31
C HIS A 269 14.15 -4.75 3.85
N ASP A 270 14.06 -3.75 2.98
CA ASP A 270 13.74 -2.36 3.34
C ASP A 270 12.23 -2.07 3.28
N ILE A 271 11.50 -2.79 2.42
CA ILE A 271 10.07 -2.58 2.15
C ILE A 271 9.17 -3.46 3.02
N ILE A 272 9.59 -4.68 3.32
CA ILE A 272 8.77 -5.65 4.06
C ILE A 272 8.82 -5.32 5.54
N SER A 273 7.63 -5.26 6.12
CA SER A 273 7.45 -5.10 7.57
C SER A 273 6.30 -5.98 8.03
N TYR A 274 6.43 -6.48 9.24
CA TYR A 274 5.45 -7.33 9.90
C TYR A 274 5.63 -7.19 11.41
N GLU A 275 4.63 -7.65 12.15
CA GLU A 275 4.68 -7.75 13.60
C GLU A 275 4.39 -9.18 14.04
N THR A 276 5.03 -9.60 15.12
CA THR A 276 4.79 -10.91 15.71
C THR A 276 4.21 -10.76 17.11
N TYR A 277 3.33 -11.68 17.49
CA TYR A 277 2.86 -11.78 18.87
C TYR A 277 2.91 -13.24 19.32
N ALA A 278 3.78 -13.48 20.31
CA ALA A 278 3.98 -14.78 20.91
C ALA A 278 4.22 -15.88 19.84
N LEU A 279 5.18 -15.65 18.94
CA LEU A 279 5.48 -16.57 17.84
C LEU A 279 6.70 -17.46 18.13
N ASP A 280 7.55 -17.08 19.09
CA ASP A 280 8.84 -17.74 19.37
C ASP A 280 8.70 -19.21 19.80
N ASP A 281 7.69 -19.53 20.62
CA ASP A 281 7.41 -20.87 21.13
C ASP A 281 6.15 -21.51 20.53
N ALA A 282 5.61 -20.92 19.45
CA ALA A 282 4.34 -21.33 18.87
C ALA A 282 4.42 -22.71 18.20
N GLU A 283 3.40 -23.54 18.40
CA GLU A 283 3.16 -24.79 17.63
C GLU A 283 2.14 -24.57 16.51
N ILE A 284 1.33 -23.50 16.60
CA ILE A 284 0.35 -23.07 15.60
C ILE A 284 0.55 -21.59 15.34
N ALA A 285 0.55 -21.18 14.07
CA ALA A 285 0.57 -19.77 13.69
C ALA A 285 -0.78 -19.30 13.16
N ILE A 286 -1.12 -18.05 13.44
CA ILE A 286 -2.16 -17.30 12.74
C ILE A 286 -1.47 -16.23 11.90
N ILE A 287 -1.78 -16.14 10.60
CA ILE A 287 -1.23 -15.13 9.69
C ILE A 287 -2.37 -14.30 9.12
N THR A 288 -2.32 -12.98 9.26
CA THR A 288 -3.40 -12.08 8.81
C THR A 288 -2.90 -10.65 8.62
N THR A 289 -3.80 -9.76 8.19
CA THR A 289 -3.55 -8.34 7.90
C THR A 289 -4.78 -7.48 8.21
N GLY A 290 -4.61 -6.16 8.21
CA GLY A 290 -5.67 -5.18 8.33
C GLY A 290 -6.53 -5.37 9.59
N ILE A 291 -7.83 -5.05 9.53
CA ILE A 291 -8.72 -5.11 10.71
C ILE A 291 -8.75 -6.48 11.41
N VAL A 292 -8.60 -7.59 10.66
CA VAL A 292 -8.69 -8.96 11.19
C VAL A 292 -7.57 -9.26 12.20
N ALA A 293 -6.41 -8.61 12.07
CA ALA A 293 -5.30 -8.74 13.01
C ALA A 293 -5.69 -8.42 14.47
N ARG A 294 -6.64 -7.50 14.68
CA ARG A 294 -7.12 -7.13 16.02
C ARG A 294 -7.89 -8.26 16.70
N SER A 295 -8.67 -9.00 15.92
CA SER A 295 -9.38 -10.17 16.43
C SER A 295 -8.42 -11.34 16.63
N ALA A 296 -7.45 -11.51 15.72
CA ALA A 296 -6.44 -12.56 15.80
C ALA A 296 -5.55 -12.42 17.05
N ILE A 297 -5.09 -11.21 17.42
CA ILE A 297 -4.29 -11.03 18.64
C ILE A 297 -5.07 -11.39 19.91
N ARG A 298 -6.38 -11.12 19.95
CA ARG A 298 -7.23 -11.54 21.08
C ARG A 298 -7.47 -13.04 21.06
N ALA A 299 -7.65 -13.65 19.89
CA ALA A 299 -7.77 -15.10 19.75
C ALA A 299 -6.51 -15.84 20.24
N VAL A 300 -5.32 -15.37 19.87
CA VAL A 300 -4.05 -15.93 20.37
C VAL A 300 -3.97 -15.86 21.90
N LYS A 301 -4.37 -14.74 22.52
CA LYS A 301 -4.42 -14.62 23.99
C LYS A 301 -5.33 -15.69 24.61
N LEU A 302 -6.54 -15.86 24.07
CA LEU A 302 -7.51 -16.85 24.55
C LEU A 302 -7.03 -18.30 24.35
N LEU A 303 -6.35 -18.60 23.24
CA LEU A 303 -5.75 -19.90 22.98
C LEU A 303 -4.62 -20.19 23.98
N ARG A 304 -3.77 -19.21 24.25
CA ARG A 304 -2.69 -19.34 25.25
C ARG A 304 -3.21 -19.51 26.67
N GLU A 305 -4.30 -18.83 27.04
CA GLU A 305 -5.00 -19.05 28.32
C GLU A 305 -5.49 -20.51 28.48
N ARG A 306 -5.75 -21.21 27.36
CA ARG A 306 -6.13 -22.63 27.32
C ARG A 306 -4.93 -23.59 27.20
N GLY A 307 -3.69 -23.09 27.28
CA GLY A 307 -2.47 -23.88 27.15
C GLY A 307 -2.08 -24.23 25.71
N ILE A 308 -2.73 -23.65 24.70
CA ILE A 308 -2.39 -23.83 23.29
C ILE A 308 -1.33 -22.81 22.91
N LYS A 309 -0.18 -23.29 22.42
CA LYS A 309 0.95 -22.46 21.96
C LYS A 309 0.66 -21.85 20.59
N ALA A 310 -0.29 -20.92 20.53
CA ALA A 310 -0.59 -20.17 19.31
C ALA A 310 0.26 -18.90 19.22
N GLY A 311 0.68 -18.52 18.02
CA GLY A 311 1.36 -17.25 17.72
C GLY A 311 0.69 -16.51 16.58
N LEU A 312 0.97 -15.22 16.46
CA LEU A 312 0.50 -14.34 15.38
C LEU A 312 1.69 -13.81 14.59
N LEU A 313 1.56 -13.83 13.26
CA LEU A 313 2.32 -13.03 12.32
C LEU A 313 1.35 -12.07 11.61
N LYS A 314 1.44 -10.78 11.92
CA LYS A 314 0.64 -9.72 11.31
C LYS A 314 1.46 -9.08 10.19
N LEU A 315 0.97 -9.17 8.96
CA LEU A 315 1.63 -8.56 7.81
C LEU A 315 1.26 -7.08 7.73
N ASN A 316 2.27 -6.20 7.67
CA ASN A 316 2.08 -4.77 7.42
C ASN A 316 2.34 -4.43 5.94
N THR A 317 3.14 -5.26 5.27
CA THR A 317 3.38 -5.23 3.83
C THR A 317 2.74 -6.47 3.20
N ILE A 318 1.86 -6.26 2.22
CA ILE A 318 1.21 -7.33 1.43
C ILE A 318 2.04 -7.66 0.20
N TRP A 319 2.63 -6.64 -0.42
CA TRP A 319 3.54 -6.81 -1.55
C TRP A 319 4.68 -5.77 -1.49
N PRO A 320 5.93 -6.16 -1.77
CA PRO A 320 6.40 -7.51 -2.09
C PRO A 320 6.17 -8.51 -0.94
N PHE A 321 5.92 -9.78 -1.29
CA PHE A 321 5.68 -10.85 -0.34
C PHE A 321 6.98 -11.61 -0.02
N ASP A 322 7.15 -11.99 1.24
CA ASP A 322 8.32 -12.71 1.74
C ASP A 322 7.98 -14.20 1.88
N PHE A 323 8.20 -14.95 0.80
CA PHE A 323 7.95 -16.40 0.78
C PHE A 323 8.91 -17.14 1.73
N ASP A 324 10.17 -16.71 1.81
CA ASP A 324 11.19 -17.31 2.66
C ASP A 324 10.79 -17.21 4.15
N MET A 325 10.26 -16.06 4.59
CA MET A 325 9.73 -15.90 5.95
C MET A 325 8.58 -16.88 6.26
N ILE A 326 7.68 -17.10 5.31
CA ILE A 326 6.57 -18.05 5.50
C ILE A 326 7.09 -19.49 5.55
N GLU A 327 8.05 -19.82 4.71
CA GLU A 327 8.71 -21.13 4.66
C GLU A 327 9.41 -21.44 6.00
N GLU A 328 10.21 -20.50 6.52
CA GLU A 328 10.90 -20.60 7.82
C GLU A 328 9.92 -20.72 9.00
N LEU A 329 8.76 -20.07 8.92
CA LEU A 329 7.71 -20.23 9.92
C LEU A 329 7.07 -21.62 9.83
N ALA A 330 6.78 -22.09 8.62
CA ALA A 330 6.16 -23.38 8.36
C ALA A 330 7.04 -24.56 8.81
N GLU A 331 8.37 -24.41 8.85
CA GLU A 331 9.27 -25.42 9.44
C GLU A 331 9.13 -25.57 10.96
N ARG A 332 8.63 -24.53 11.65
CA ARG A 332 8.57 -24.46 13.11
C ARG A 332 7.19 -24.78 13.66
N VAL A 333 6.13 -24.49 12.92
CA VAL A 333 4.75 -24.73 13.34
C VAL A 333 4.13 -25.93 12.63
N LYS A 334 3.17 -26.58 13.29
CA LYS A 334 2.47 -27.73 12.70
C LYS A 334 1.38 -27.29 11.70
N LYS A 335 0.75 -26.14 12.00
CA LYS A 335 -0.41 -25.64 11.27
C LYS A 335 -0.43 -24.11 11.27
N ILE A 336 -0.86 -23.55 10.16
CA ILE A 336 -1.03 -22.12 9.93
C ILE A 336 -2.52 -21.86 9.64
N TYR A 337 -3.11 -20.91 10.34
CA TYR A 337 -4.47 -20.44 10.08
C TYR A 337 -4.42 -19.05 9.46
N VAL A 338 -5.20 -18.82 8.42
CA VAL A 338 -5.27 -17.53 7.72
C VAL A 338 -6.69 -16.99 7.84
N PRO A 339 -7.00 -16.20 8.87
CA PRO A 339 -8.26 -15.47 8.94
C PRO A 339 -8.22 -14.24 8.04
N GLU A 340 -9.19 -14.12 7.13
CA GLU A 340 -9.28 -12.97 6.22
C GLU A 340 -10.73 -12.68 5.79
N MET A 341 -11.04 -11.40 5.54
CA MET A 341 -12.39 -10.95 5.14
C MET A 341 -12.63 -11.13 3.63
N ASN A 342 -12.27 -12.30 3.11
CA ASN A 342 -12.43 -12.74 1.73
C ASN A 342 -12.40 -14.29 1.66
N LEU A 343 -12.39 -14.86 0.45
CA LEU A 343 -12.45 -16.32 0.22
C LEU A 343 -11.10 -16.97 -0.14
N GLY A 344 -9.97 -16.39 0.22
CA GLY A 344 -8.67 -17.06 0.12
C GLY A 344 -7.54 -16.28 -0.54
N GLN A 345 -7.55 -14.94 -0.56
CA GLN A 345 -6.54 -14.17 -1.30
C GLN A 345 -5.17 -14.23 -0.63
N LEU A 346 -5.04 -13.82 0.63
CA LEU A 346 -3.79 -13.97 1.36
C LEU A 346 -3.46 -15.44 1.63
N TYR A 347 -4.49 -16.26 1.88
CA TYR A 347 -4.34 -17.70 2.10
C TYR A 347 -3.56 -18.39 0.98
N HIS A 348 -3.79 -18.04 -0.29
CA HIS A 348 -3.07 -18.68 -1.40
C HIS A 348 -1.58 -18.36 -1.41
N LEU A 349 -1.19 -17.12 -1.08
CA LEU A 349 0.22 -16.72 -0.96
C LEU A 349 0.90 -17.43 0.21
N VAL A 350 0.22 -17.47 1.36
CA VAL A 350 0.73 -18.17 2.56
C VAL A 350 0.88 -19.67 2.30
N ARG A 351 -0.10 -20.29 1.64
CA ARG A 351 -0.05 -21.72 1.30
C ARG A 351 1.10 -22.02 0.34
N GLU A 352 1.37 -21.15 -0.63
CA GLU A 352 2.52 -21.27 -1.53
C GLU A 352 3.83 -21.14 -0.75
N GLY A 353 3.98 -20.10 0.08
CA GLY A 353 5.19 -19.91 0.89
C GLY A 353 5.43 -21.00 1.93
N ALA A 354 4.37 -21.65 2.43
CA ALA A 354 4.53 -22.76 3.36
C ALA A 354 5.09 -24.03 2.69
N ASP A 355 5.03 -24.14 1.36
CA ASP A 355 5.54 -25.25 0.54
C ASP A 355 5.25 -26.66 1.11
N GLY A 356 4.06 -26.84 1.67
CA GLY A 356 3.63 -28.11 2.29
C GLY A 356 4.34 -28.49 3.59
N LYS A 357 5.22 -27.65 4.14
CA LYS A 357 5.94 -27.86 5.40
C LYS A 357 5.04 -27.75 6.64
N ALA A 358 3.97 -26.96 6.54
CA ALA A 358 2.88 -26.92 7.49
C ALA A 358 1.52 -27.01 6.79
N GLU A 359 0.51 -27.54 7.47
CA GLU A 359 -0.87 -27.46 6.98
C GLU A 359 -1.33 -25.99 7.03
N VAL A 360 -1.93 -25.48 5.96
CA VAL A 360 -2.48 -24.11 5.92
C VAL A 360 -4.00 -24.19 5.79
N GLU A 361 -4.73 -23.53 6.69
CA GLU A 361 -6.19 -23.52 6.71
C GLU A 361 -6.73 -22.08 6.63
N LEU A 362 -7.69 -21.87 5.72
CA LEU A 362 -8.41 -20.61 5.57
C LEU A 362 -9.53 -20.51 6.63
N ILE A 363 -9.57 -19.37 7.34
CA ILE A 363 -10.72 -18.94 8.13
C ILE A 363 -11.36 -17.76 7.39
N SER A 364 -12.23 -18.05 6.43
CA SER A 364 -12.88 -17.03 5.61
C SER A 364 -14.11 -16.44 6.31
N LYS A 365 -14.29 -15.13 6.21
CA LYS A 365 -15.56 -14.45 6.55
C LYS A 365 -15.87 -13.40 5.50
N ILE A 366 -17.12 -13.32 5.07
CA ILE A 366 -17.60 -12.37 4.06
C ILE A 366 -18.91 -11.74 4.51
N GLY A 367 -19.38 -10.73 3.79
CA GLY A 367 -20.68 -10.09 4.05
C GLY A 367 -20.62 -8.91 5.01
N GLY A 368 -19.45 -8.31 5.19
CA GLY A 368 -19.31 -7.04 5.92
C GLY A 368 -18.82 -7.11 7.34
N GLU A 369 -18.69 -8.30 7.91
CA GLU A 369 -18.39 -8.48 9.32
C GLU A 369 -16.94 -8.91 9.55
N VAL A 370 -16.32 -8.29 10.55
CA VAL A 370 -15.03 -8.72 11.07
C VAL A 370 -15.19 -10.05 11.83
N HIS A 371 -14.15 -10.88 11.79
CA HIS A 371 -14.04 -12.03 12.66
C HIS A 371 -14.16 -11.61 14.13
N THR A 372 -14.95 -12.32 14.92
CA THR A 372 -14.83 -12.26 16.37
C THR A 372 -13.61 -13.09 16.81
N PRO A 373 -12.98 -12.77 17.95
CA PRO A 373 -11.89 -13.60 18.47
C PRO A 373 -12.32 -15.06 18.70
N MET A 374 -13.58 -15.29 19.06
CA MET A 374 -14.10 -16.63 19.34
C MET A 374 -14.27 -17.48 18.07
N GLU A 375 -14.70 -16.88 16.95
CA GLU A 375 -14.76 -17.60 15.66
C GLU A 375 -13.38 -18.16 15.27
N ILE A 376 -12.31 -17.38 15.51
CA ILE A 376 -10.93 -17.83 15.25
C ILE A 376 -10.54 -18.94 16.26
N VAL A 377 -10.84 -18.77 17.55
CA VAL A 377 -10.54 -19.77 18.59
C VAL A 377 -11.22 -21.11 18.28
N GLU A 378 -12.51 -21.09 17.94
CA GLU A 378 -13.31 -22.28 17.62
C GLU A 378 -12.70 -23.07 16.47
N LYS A 379 -12.28 -22.38 15.40
CA LYS A 379 -11.59 -23.01 14.27
C LYS A 379 -10.25 -23.66 14.64
N VAL A 380 -9.51 -23.08 15.58
CA VAL A 380 -8.23 -23.64 16.04
C VAL A 380 -8.42 -24.85 16.95
N VAL A 381 -9.47 -24.89 17.78
CA VAL A 381 -9.68 -25.97 18.75
C VAL A 381 -10.44 -27.18 18.20
N GLY A 382 -11.20 -27.01 17.11
CA GLY A 382 -12.03 -28.06 16.50
C GLY A 382 -13.49 -27.95 16.92
#